data_AF-A0A4Q0M981-F1
#
_entry.id   AF-A0A4Q0M981-F1
#
_cell.length_a   1.000
_cell.length_b   1.000
_cell.length_c   1.000
_cell.angle_alpha   90.00
_cell.angle_beta   90.00
_cell.angle_gamma   90.00
#
_symmetry.space_group_name_H-M   'P 1'
#
loop_
_entity.id
_entity.type
_entity.pdbx_description
1 polymer ?
#
loop_
_entity_poly.entity_id
_entity_poly.type
_entity_poly.pdbx_seq_one_letter_code
_entity_poly.pdbx_strand_id
1 'polypeptide(L)'
;MALIYPRLLQQGKTHPVYPQNNKHININTAERIFSVAAGSFLLYSGIKHLFKNPFVAVSKAVAGGTLLIRGTSGYCPAYAALGKDGTQNEAINIKQYFTINKSRAEVFAFWRKFENLPMFMRHLQSVEKKGDNLWHWKAKFAGGVPAISWNAEIVKEEENHFIGWQSIKGSVIVNTGKVEFNDAPNGQGTEVQLVFSYHLPGGGVGTGIGWLINPLVENLIREDVRNFKRYMEAGEVPVTSI
;
A
#
# COMPACT_ATOMS: atom_id res chain seq x y z
N MET A 1 8.46 -29.09 -11.02
CA MET A 1 7.54 -28.04 -11.48
C MET A 1 8.04 -26.69 -10.97
N ALA A 2 9.15 -26.12 -11.45
CA ALA A 2 9.40 -25.48 -12.75
C ALA A 2 8.55 -24.23 -13.04
N LEU A 3 9.12 -23.07 -12.64
CA LEU A 3 9.11 -21.78 -13.35
C LEU A 3 7.88 -20.85 -13.25
N ILE A 4 7.82 -20.04 -12.18
CA ILE A 4 7.11 -18.74 -12.17
C ILE A 4 8.09 -17.56 -11.91
N TYR A 5 9.39 -17.82 -11.74
CA TYR A 5 10.35 -16.80 -11.30
C TYR A 5 10.91 -15.79 -12.35
N PRO A 6 10.85 -15.97 -13.69
CA PRO A 6 11.54 -15.01 -14.58
C PRO A 6 10.70 -13.80 -15.00
N ARG A 7 9.40 -13.68 -14.67
CA ARG A 7 8.54 -12.65 -15.30
C ARG A 7 8.59 -11.27 -14.63
N LEU A 8 9.01 -11.17 -13.37
CA LEU A 8 8.96 -9.91 -12.62
C LEU A 8 10.19 -9.00 -12.79
N LEU A 9 11.26 -9.47 -13.43
CA LEU A 9 12.47 -8.66 -13.70
C LEU A 9 12.56 -8.12 -15.15
N GLN A 10 11.62 -8.48 -16.04
CA GLN A 10 11.64 -8.05 -17.46
C GLN A 10 10.58 -7.01 -17.83
N GLN A 11 9.79 -6.46 -16.90
CA GLN A 11 8.83 -5.40 -17.23
C GLN A 11 9.45 -4.00 -17.17
N GLY A 12 10.49 -3.80 -17.99
CA GLY A 12 10.74 -2.51 -18.65
C GLY A 12 9.96 -2.49 -19.97
N LYS A 13 8.63 -2.58 -19.92
CA LYS A 13 7.78 -2.60 -21.13
C LYS A 13 7.39 -1.18 -21.52
N THR A 14 8.04 -0.66 -22.55
CA THR A 14 7.48 0.40 -23.38
C THR A 14 6.26 -0.16 -24.11
N HIS A 15 5.08 0.39 -23.82
CA HIS A 15 3.85 0.03 -24.53
C HIS A 15 3.74 0.86 -25.82
N PRO A 16 3.33 0.26 -26.96
CA PRO A 16 3.07 1.00 -28.18
C PRO A 16 1.86 1.93 -28.00
N VAL A 17 2.02 3.20 -28.38
CA VAL A 17 0.97 4.22 -28.34
C VAL A 17 -0.02 3.97 -29.47
N TYR A 18 -1.15 3.33 -29.18
CA TYR A 18 -2.32 3.38 -30.06
C TYR A 18 -3.17 4.61 -29.71
N PRO A 19 -3.64 5.41 -30.69
CA PRO A 19 -4.54 6.51 -30.42
C PRO A 19 -5.95 5.95 -30.21
N GLN A 20 -6.42 5.92 -28.97
CA GLN A 20 -7.81 5.57 -28.65
C GLN A 20 -8.59 6.86 -28.36
N ASN A 21 -9.50 7.21 -29.28
CA ASN A 21 -10.31 8.42 -29.21
C ASN A 21 -11.59 8.19 -28.38
N ASN A 22 -11.97 9.22 -27.61
CA ASN A 22 -13.30 9.54 -27.05
C ASN A 22 -13.80 8.90 -25.75
N LYS A 23 -13.09 9.20 -24.65
CA LYS A 23 -13.56 9.90 -23.43
C LYS A 23 -12.48 9.67 -22.37
N HIS A 24 -11.64 10.66 -22.12
CA HIS A 24 -10.53 10.52 -21.17
C HIS A 24 -11.04 10.46 -19.73
N ILE A 25 -11.63 9.34 -19.33
CA ILE A 25 -11.87 9.08 -17.92
C ILE A 25 -10.51 8.71 -17.34
N ASN A 26 -10.01 9.49 -16.39
CA ASN A 26 -8.72 9.24 -15.73
C ASN A 26 -8.87 9.19 -14.19
N ILE A 27 -10.10 9.07 -13.69
CA ILE A 27 -10.41 8.85 -12.28
C ILE A 27 -11.39 7.69 -12.11
N ASN A 28 -11.19 6.86 -11.09
CA ASN A 28 -12.02 5.67 -10.83
C ASN A 28 -13.44 6.01 -10.31
N THR A 29 -14.29 5.00 -10.21
CA THR A 29 -15.69 5.15 -9.78
C THR A 29 -15.83 5.74 -8.37
N ALA A 30 -14.96 5.38 -7.43
CA ALA A 30 -15.03 5.92 -6.07
C ALA A 30 -14.70 7.41 -6.01
N GLU A 31 -13.70 7.85 -6.77
CA GLU A 31 -13.38 9.28 -6.95
C GLU A 31 -14.54 10.06 -7.53
N ARG A 32 -15.24 9.45 -8.49
CA ARG A 32 -16.40 10.08 -9.12
C ARG A 32 -17.52 10.28 -8.11
N ILE A 33 -17.86 9.25 -7.33
CA ILE A 33 -18.87 9.32 -6.26
C ILE A 33 -18.48 10.37 -5.21
N PHE A 34 -17.23 10.36 -4.74
CA PHE A 34 -16.75 11.34 -3.76
C PHE A 34 -16.80 12.77 -4.31
N SER A 35 -16.35 12.99 -5.55
CA SER A 35 -16.38 14.31 -6.18
C SER A 35 -17.80 14.83 -6.35
N VAL A 36 -18.76 13.94 -6.69
CA VAL A 36 -20.18 14.29 -6.72
C VAL A 36 -20.68 14.67 -5.32
N ALA A 37 -20.46 13.83 -4.31
CA ALA A 37 -20.94 14.06 -2.95
C ALA A 37 -20.37 15.36 -2.33
N ALA A 38 -19.05 15.55 -2.41
CA ALA A 38 -18.37 16.75 -1.93
C ALA A 38 -18.78 17.99 -2.72
N GLY A 39 -18.90 17.87 -4.06
CA GLY A 39 -19.36 18.96 -4.92
C GLY A 39 -20.77 19.42 -4.59
N SER A 40 -21.71 18.48 -4.42
CA SER A 40 -23.08 18.75 -3.99
C SER A 40 -23.13 19.40 -2.61
N PHE A 41 -22.33 18.92 -1.65
CA PHE A 41 -22.26 19.51 -0.31
C PHE A 41 -21.74 20.96 -0.33
N LEU A 42 -20.67 21.24 -1.09
CA LEU A 42 -20.11 22.59 -1.20
C LEU A 42 -21.09 23.56 -1.86
N LEU A 43 -21.77 23.13 -2.92
CA LEU A 43 -22.81 23.94 -3.57
C LEU A 43 -23.97 24.25 -2.62
N TYR A 44 -24.49 23.23 -1.94
CA TYR A 44 -25.55 23.42 -0.93
C TYR A 44 -25.11 24.37 0.19
N SER A 45 -23.89 24.20 0.71
CA SER A 45 -23.29 25.07 1.73
C SER A 45 -23.12 26.50 1.23
N GLY A 46 -22.72 26.69 -0.03
CA GLY A 46 -22.57 28.00 -0.66
C GLY A 46 -23.90 28.74 -0.77
N ILE A 47 -24.93 28.08 -1.30
CA ILE A 47 -26.29 28.63 -1.44
C ILE A 47 -26.85 29.05 -0.07
N LYS A 48 -26.68 28.22 0.96
CA LYS A 48 -27.17 28.51 2.33
C LYS A 48 -26.52 29.75 2.96
N HIS A 49 -25.31 30.13 2.53
CA HIS A 49 -24.56 31.25 3.09
C HIS A 49 -24.46 32.46 2.14
N LEU A 50 -25.20 32.45 1.03
CA LEU A 50 -25.09 33.44 -0.04
C LEU A 50 -25.30 34.88 0.45
N PHE A 51 -26.29 35.09 1.32
CA PHE A 51 -26.61 36.41 1.87
C PHE A 51 -25.74 36.84 3.05
N LYS A 52 -25.01 35.91 3.69
CA LYS A 52 -24.15 36.22 4.86
C LYS A 52 -22.72 36.54 4.46
N ASN A 53 -22.14 35.75 3.54
CA ASN A 53 -20.75 35.85 3.12
C ASN A 53 -20.63 35.56 1.61
N PRO A 54 -20.95 36.54 0.74
CA PRO A 54 -21.07 36.30 -0.70
C PRO A 54 -19.78 35.79 -1.35
N PHE A 55 -18.61 36.31 -0.96
CA PHE A 55 -17.32 35.84 -1.48
C PHE A 55 -17.04 34.37 -1.14
N VAL A 56 -17.30 33.96 0.11
CA VAL A 56 -17.16 32.55 0.55
C VAL A 56 -18.19 31.65 -0.12
N ALA A 57 -19.40 32.15 -0.35
CA ALA A 57 -20.44 31.41 -1.06
C ALA A 57 -20.04 31.15 -2.52
N VAL A 58 -19.51 32.16 -3.22
CA VAL A 58 -19.01 32.04 -4.60
C VAL A 58 -17.82 31.08 -4.67
N SER A 59 -16.83 31.18 -3.77
CA SER A 59 -15.68 30.27 -3.80
C SER A 59 -16.09 28.80 -3.58
N LYS A 60 -17.02 28.55 -2.65
CA LYS A 60 -17.62 27.22 -2.44
C LYS A 60 -18.40 26.74 -3.68
N ALA A 61 -19.15 27.62 -4.34
CA ALA A 61 -19.90 27.26 -5.53
C ALA A 61 -18.96 26.89 -6.69
N VAL A 62 -17.88 27.64 -6.90
CA VAL A 62 -16.84 27.32 -7.90
C VAL A 62 -16.18 25.98 -7.56
N ALA A 63 -15.72 25.79 -6.32
CA ALA A 63 -15.10 24.54 -5.88
C ALA A 63 -16.07 23.34 -5.99
N GLY A 64 -17.34 23.54 -5.65
CA GLY A 64 -18.36 22.51 -5.76
C GLY A 64 -18.68 22.15 -7.21
N GLY A 65 -18.81 23.17 -8.08
CA GLY A 65 -19.05 22.99 -9.52
C GLY A 65 -17.91 22.26 -10.22
N THR A 66 -16.65 22.58 -9.90
CA THR A 66 -15.50 21.86 -10.47
C THR A 66 -15.45 20.40 -10.03
N LEU A 67 -15.77 20.10 -8.77
CA LEU A 67 -15.88 18.72 -8.28
C LEU A 67 -17.04 17.95 -8.94
N LEU A 68 -18.18 18.59 -9.17
CA LEU A 68 -19.28 17.97 -9.92
C LEU A 68 -18.89 17.65 -11.37
N ILE A 69 -18.23 18.58 -12.06
CA ILE A 69 -17.73 18.36 -13.42
C ILE A 69 -16.71 17.22 -13.43
N ARG A 70 -15.75 17.22 -12.49
CA ARG A 70 -14.79 16.12 -12.31
C ARG A 70 -15.51 14.78 -12.10
N GLY A 71 -16.48 14.72 -11.19
CA GLY A 71 -17.18 13.48 -10.85
C GLY A 71 -18.05 12.93 -11.97
N THR A 72 -18.79 13.79 -12.65
CA THR A 72 -19.69 13.39 -13.74
C THR A 72 -18.92 13.02 -15.01
N SER A 73 -17.94 13.83 -15.42
CA SER A 73 -17.09 13.56 -16.59
C SER A 73 -16.11 12.41 -16.39
N GLY A 74 -15.68 12.16 -15.14
CA GLY A 74 -14.62 11.21 -14.85
C GLY A 74 -13.23 11.71 -15.26
N TYR A 75 -13.08 13.01 -15.55
CA TYR A 75 -11.82 13.62 -15.98
C TYR A 75 -11.26 14.60 -14.96
N CYS A 76 -9.96 14.50 -14.72
CA CYS A 76 -9.15 15.41 -13.94
C CYS A 76 -7.99 15.97 -14.79
N PRO A 77 -7.97 17.29 -15.05
CA PRO A 77 -6.86 17.94 -15.77
C PRO A 77 -5.51 17.77 -15.08
N ALA A 78 -5.46 17.80 -13.75
CA ALA A 78 -4.21 17.62 -12.99
C ALA A 78 -3.62 16.21 -13.16
N TYR A 79 -4.47 15.17 -13.20
CA TYR A 79 -4.00 13.80 -13.47
C TYR A 79 -3.47 13.69 -14.90
N ALA A 80 -4.15 14.29 -15.87
CA ALA A 80 -3.69 14.34 -17.25
C ALA A 80 -2.34 15.07 -17.38
N ALA A 81 -2.17 16.21 -16.70
CA ALA A 81 -0.92 16.97 -16.69
C ALA A 81 0.24 16.19 -16.03
N LEU A 82 -0.05 15.35 -15.04
CA LEU A 82 0.92 14.49 -14.36
C LEU A 82 1.12 13.13 -15.06
N GLY A 83 0.45 12.86 -16.18
CA GLY A 83 0.48 11.55 -16.84
C GLY A 83 -0.10 10.40 -15.98
N LYS A 84 -0.87 10.74 -14.95
CA LYS A 84 -1.44 9.78 -14.00
C LYS A 84 -2.81 9.30 -14.48
N ASP A 85 -3.00 7.98 -14.49
CA ASP A 85 -4.30 7.35 -14.75
C ASP A 85 -4.86 6.71 -13.47
N GLY A 86 -5.78 7.41 -12.82
CA GLY A 86 -6.44 6.94 -11.61
C GLY A 86 -7.46 5.82 -11.84
N THR A 87 -7.67 5.39 -13.09
CA THR A 87 -8.47 4.21 -13.41
C THR A 87 -7.69 2.91 -13.28
N GLN A 88 -6.36 2.97 -13.33
CA GLN A 88 -5.51 1.79 -13.25
C GLN A 88 -5.22 1.42 -11.79
N ASN A 89 -5.39 0.14 -11.49
CA ASN A 89 -5.01 -0.43 -10.21
C ASN A 89 -3.53 -0.83 -10.27
N GLU A 90 -2.64 0.16 -10.14
CA GLU A 90 -1.21 -0.10 -10.11
C GLU A 90 -0.78 -0.77 -8.79
N ALA A 91 0.11 -1.74 -8.92
CA ALA A 91 0.70 -2.40 -7.77
C ALA A 91 1.65 -1.45 -7.05
N ILE A 92 1.51 -1.35 -5.72
CA ILE A 92 2.46 -0.63 -4.90
C ILE A 92 3.61 -1.60 -4.61
N ASN A 93 4.80 -1.26 -5.11
CA ASN A 93 6.00 -2.09 -4.99
C ASN A 93 6.94 -1.48 -3.96
N ILE A 94 7.36 -2.29 -2.99
CA ILE A 94 8.20 -1.84 -1.89
C ILE A 94 9.43 -2.72 -1.84
N LYS A 95 10.59 -2.06 -1.77
CA LYS A 95 11.91 -2.70 -1.67
C LYS A 95 12.66 -2.05 -0.52
N GLN A 96 13.12 -2.86 0.42
CA GLN A 96 13.90 -2.41 1.57
C GLN A 96 15.15 -3.28 1.69
N TYR A 97 16.27 -2.64 2.00
CA TYR A 97 17.57 -3.27 2.20
C TYR A 97 18.14 -2.74 3.50
N PHE A 98 18.52 -3.65 4.40
CA PHE A 98 19.07 -3.26 5.70
C PHE A 98 19.91 -4.37 6.30
N THR A 99 20.84 -4.01 7.18
CA THR A 99 21.74 -4.95 7.84
C THR A 99 21.40 -5.05 9.33
N ILE A 100 21.37 -6.27 9.86
CA ILE A 100 21.15 -6.57 11.28
C ILE A 100 22.40 -7.20 11.85
N ASN A 101 22.89 -6.69 12.97
CA ASN A 101 24.07 -7.19 13.68
C ASN A 101 23.75 -8.45 14.53
N LYS A 102 23.19 -9.47 13.87
CA LYS A 102 22.89 -10.81 14.39
C LYS A 102 23.20 -11.86 13.33
N SER A 103 23.38 -13.11 13.75
CA SER A 103 23.65 -14.19 12.80
C SER A 103 22.46 -14.43 11.88
N ARG A 104 22.74 -14.86 10.64
CA ARG A 104 21.70 -15.12 9.64
C ARG A 104 20.65 -16.12 10.12
N ALA A 105 21.08 -17.14 10.84
CA ALA A 105 20.19 -18.16 11.41
C ALA A 105 19.24 -17.57 12.46
N GLU A 106 19.72 -16.71 13.35
CA GLU A 106 18.88 -16.03 14.34
C GLU A 106 17.85 -15.12 13.68
N VAL A 107 18.29 -14.31 12.71
CA VAL A 107 17.41 -13.37 11.99
C VAL A 107 16.33 -14.14 11.22
N PHE A 108 16.72 -15.19 10.49
CA PHE A 108 15.79 -16.03 9.74
C PHE A 108 14.79 -16.72 10.67
N ALA A 109 15.26 -17.40 11.72
CA ALA A 109 14.40 -18.14 12.65
C ALA A 109 13.39 -17.22 13.36
N PHE A 110 13.82 -15.99 13.69
CA PHE A 110 12.93 -14.99 14.27
C PHE A 110 11.88 -14.50 13.27
N TRP A 111 12.29 -14.15 12.04
CA TRP A 111 11.36 -13.69 11.00
C TRP A 111 10.37 -14.79 10.60
N ARG A 112 10.83 -16.04 10.48
CA ARG A 112 10.04 -17.18 10.01
C ARG A 112 8.82 -17.49 10.90
N LYS A 113 8.90 -17.16 12.18
CA LYS A 113 7.78 -17.13 13.11
C LYS A 113 6.98 -15.86 12.85
N PHE A 114 6.09 -15.87 11.85
CA PHE A 114 5.37 -14.67 11.43
C PHE A 114 4.52 -14.04 12.56
N GLU A 115 4.17 -14.79 13.59
CA GLU A 115 3.55 -14.28 14.82
C GLU A 115 4.40 -13.22 15.53
N ASN A 116 5.71 -13.15 15.26
CA ASN A 116 6.61 -12.15 15.79
C ASN A 116 6.49 -10.79 15.07
N LEU A 117 6.03 -10.76 13.81
CA LEU A 117 6.04 -9.54 13.00
C LEU A 117 5.26 -8.38 13.65
N PRO A 118 4.07 -8.58 14.24
CA PRO A 118 3.33 -7.51 14.95
C PRO A 118 4.08 -6.86 16.12
N MET A 119 5.15 -7.47 16.65
CA MET A 119 5.93 -6.91 17.76
C MET A 119 6.72 -5.65 17.35
N PHE A 120 7.02 -5.50 16.06
CA PHE A 120 7.81 -4.39 15.53
C PHE A 120 7.22 -3.77 14.26
N MET A 121 6.33 -4.48 13.55
CA MET A 121 5.54 -3.97 12.44
C MET A 121 4.21 -3.40 12.94
N ARG A 122 4.18 -2.12 13.30
CA ARG A 122 3.06 -1.51 14.04
C ARG A 122 1.75 -1.45 13.25
N HIS A 123 1.82 -1.51 11.93
CA HIS A 123 0.64 -1.56 11.07
C HIS A 123 -0.04 -2.95 11.09
N LEU A 124 0.66 -4.00 11.54
CA LEU A 124 0.08 -5.34 11.71
C LEU A 124 -0.54 -5.45 13.10
N GLN A 125 -1.82 -5.76 13.14
CA GLN A 125 -2.52 -6.06 14.39
C GLN A 125 -2.27 -7.51 14.82
N SER A 126 -2.32 -8.46 13.88
CA SER A 126 -2.01 -9.86 14.14
C SER A 126 -1.58 -10.60 12.88
N VAL A 127 -0.77 -11.63 13.08
CA VAL A 127 -0.47 -12.66 12.07
C VAL A 127 -0.61 -14.01 12.75
N GLU A 128 -1.57 -14.81 12.30
CA GLU A 128 -1.97 -16.05 12.94
C GLU A 128 -1.82 -17.23 11.98
N LYS A 129 -1.22 -18.33 12.45
CA LYS A 129 -1.17 -19.57 11.70
C LYS A 129 -2.58 -20.19 11.58
N LYS A 130 -3.01 -20.53 10.35
CA LYS A 130 -4.29 -21.21 10.06
C LYS A 130 -4.12 -22.60 9.46
N GLY A 131 -2.90 -22.97 9.08
CA GLY A 131 -2.52 -24.28 8.55
C GLY A 131 -1.00 -24.35 8.41
N ASP A 132 -0.47 -25.37 7.74
CA ASP A 132 0.98 -25.58 7.66
C ASP A 132 1.72 -24.40 7.02
N ASN A 133 1.21 -23.94 5.87
CA ASN A 133 1.75 -22.80 5.13
C ASN A 133 0.78 -21.62 5.02
N LEU A 134 -0.38 -21.68 5.67
CA LEU A 134 -1.44 -20.68 5.57
C LEU A 134 -1.49 -19.78 6.80
N TRP A 135 -1.55 -18.48 6.55
CA TRP A 135 -1.50 -17.43 7.56
C TRP A 135 -2.63 -16.44 7.38
N HIS A 136 -3.28 -16.07 8.48
CA HIS A 136 -4.26 -15.01 8.54
C HIS A 136 -3.60 -13.73 9.02
N TRP A 137 -3.68 -12.69 8.22
CA TRP A 137 -3.08 -11.39 8.50
C TRP A 137 -4.19 -10.39 8.79
N LYS A 138 -3.94 -9.50 9.74
CA LYS A 138 -4.81 -8.38 10.05
C LYS A 138 -3.98 -7.11 10.20
N ALA A 139 -4.26 -6.11 9.38
CA ALA A 139 -3.59 -4.81 9.43
C ALA A 139 -4.56 -3.70 9.85
N LYS A 140 -4.03 -2.71 10.56
CA LYS A 140 -4.71 -1.48 10.92
C LYS A 140 -3.98 -0.30 10.30
N PHE A 141 -4.73 0.53 9.60
CA PHE A 141 -4.23 1.76 8.98
C PHE A 141 -4.71 2.97 9.79
N ALA A 142 -3.94 4.06 9.75
CA ALA A 142 -4.33 5.32 10.36
C ALA A 142 -5.53 5.97 9.64
N GLY A 143 -6.17 6.97 10.26
CA GLY A 143 -7.20 7.77 9.60
C GLY A 143 -8.62 7.17 9.63
N GLY A 144 -8.93 6.32 10.62
CA GLY A 144 -10.28 5.77 10.82
C GLY A 144 -10.67 4.67 9.83
N VAL A 145 -9.72 4.16 9.05
CA VAL A 145 -9.94 3.03 8.14
C VAL A 145 -10.17 1.76 8.97
N PRO A 146 -11.24 0.98 8.69
CA PRO A 146 -11.45 -0.31 9.33
C PRO A 146 -10.24 -1.23 9.14
N ALA A 147 -9.96 -2.07 10.14
CA ALA A 147 -8.91 -3.08 10.01
C ALA A 147 -9.23 -4.00 8.82
N ILE A 148 -8.20 -4.33 8.05
CA ILE A 148 -8.30 -5.19 6.86
C ILE A 148 -7.64 -6.53 7.18
N SER A 149 -8.34 -7.61 6.85
CA SER A 149 -7.85 -8.97 7.02
C SER A 149 -7.74 -9.70 5.69
N TRP A 150 -6.71 -10.53 5.55
CA TRP A 150 -6.52 -11.38 4.38
C TRP A 150 -5.78 -12.67 4.77
N ASN A 151 -5.82 -13.66 3.87
CA ASN A 151 -5.04 -14.88 4.03
C ASN A 151 -3.91 -14.91 3.00
N ALA A 152 -2.73 -15.38 3.42
CA ALA A 152 -1.57 -15.57 2.56
C ALA A 152 -0.88 -16.89 2.88
N GLU A 153 -0.23 -17.47 1.87
CA GLU A 153 0.48 -18.73 1.95
C GLU A 153 1.97 -18.55 1.65
N ILE A 154 2.81 -19.35 2.32
CA ILE A 154 4.23 -19.48 1.96
C ILE A 154 4.30 -20.38 0.72
N VAL A 155 4.90 -19.86 -0.36
CA VAL A 155 5.03 -20.57 -1.65
C VAL A 155 6.42 -21.11 -1.89
N LYS A 156 7.43 -20.56 -1.22
CA LYS A 156 8.81 -21.00 -1.30
C LYS A 156 9.55 -20.65 -0.02
N GLU A 157 10.36 -21.58 0.46
CA GLU A 157 11.19 -21.40 1.64
C GLU A 157 12.52 -22.10 1.41
N GLU A 158 13.62 -21.42 1.74
CA GLU A 158 14.96 -22.00 1.82
C GLU A 158 15.52 -21.58 3.18
N GLU A 159 15.84 -22.58 4.01
CA GLU A 159 16.25 -22.35 5.39
C GLU A 159 17.42 -21.39 5.48
N ASN A 160 17.35 -20.42 6.40
CA ASN A 160 18.34 -19.37 6.61
C ASN A 160 18.59 -18.43 5.42
N HIS A 161 17.83 -18.52 4.32
CA HIS A 161 18.11 -17.72 3.13
C HIS A 161 16.90 -17.03 2.53
N PHE A 162 15.75 -17.70 2.44
CA PHE A 162 14.66 -17.23 1.60
C PHE A 162 13.29 -17.58 2.17
N ILE A 163 12.36 -16.62 2.17
CA ILE A 163 10.93 -16.89 2.37
C ILE A 163 10.14 -16.08 1.35
N GLY A 164 9.30 -16.75 0.57
CA GLY A 164 8.39 -16.14 -0.40
C GLY A 164 6.95 -16.50 -0.11
N TRP A 165 6.05 -15.53 -0.20
CA TRP A 165 4.63 -15.69 0.09
C TRP A 165 3.75 -15.01 -0.95
N GLN A 166 2.48 -15.43 -1.00
CA GLN A 166 1.43 -14.78 -1.78
C GLN A 166 0.08 -14.83 -1.07
N SER A 167 -0.76 -13.84 -1.29
CA SER A 167 -2.16 -13.89 -0.87
C SER A 167 -2.93 -14.98 -1.60
N ILE A 168 -3.86 -15.65 -0.92
CA ILE A 168 -4.75 -16.61 -1.58
C ILE A 168 -5.74 -15.91 -2.53
N LYS A 169 -6.30 -16.66 -3.47
CA LYS A 169 -7.32 -16.16 -4.41
C LYS A 169 -8.54 -15.62 -3.65
N GLY A 170 -9.01 -14.43 -4.03
CA GLY A 170 -10.17 -13.80 -3.42
C GLY A 170 -9.87 -13.03 -2.12
N SER A 171 -8.60 -12.97 -1.70
CA SER A 171 -8.18 -12.08 -0.61
C SER A 171 -8.48 -10.61 -0.93
N VAL A 172 -8.93 -9.88 0.09
CA VAL A 172 -9.24 -8.44 0.01
C VAL A 172 -8.01 -7.63 -0.42
N ILE A 173 -6.82 -8.04 0.07
CA ILE A 173 -5.52 -7.51 -0.38
C ILE A 173 -4.85 -8.60 -1.21
N VAL A 174 -4.64 -8.31 -2.49
CA VAL A 174 -3.79 -9.14 -3.35
C VAL A 174 -2.35 -8.72 -3.11
N ASN A 175 -1.50 -9.62 -2.62
CA ASN A 175 -0.10 -9.33 -2.38
C ASN A 175 0.81 -10.51 -2.69
N THR A 176 2.06 -10.19 -2.97
CA THR A 176 3.16 -11.14 -3.10
C THR A 176 4.39 -10.51 -2.51
N GLY A 177 5.19 -11.29 -1.79
CA GLY A 177 6.43 -10.79 -1.26
C GLY A 177 7.48 -11.86 -1.08
N LYS A 178 8.68 -11.40 -0.80
CA LYS A 178 9.82 -12.21 -0.46
C LYS A 178 10.72 -11.47 0.52
N VAL A 179 11.39 -12.24 1.35
CA VAL A 179 12.51 -11.80 2.15
C VAL A 179 13.70 -12.72 1.89
N GLU A 180 14.84 -12.11 1.65
CA GLU A 180 16.13 -12.75 1.43
C GLU A 180 17.09 -12.37 2.56
N PHE A 181 17.85 -13.34 3.03
CA PHE A 181 18.82 -13.21 4.11
C PHE A 181 20.19 -13.67 3.62
N ASN A 182 21.18 -12.78 3.69
CA ASN A 182 22.55 -13.03 3.27
C ASN A 182 23.52 -12.66 4.39
N ASP A 183 24.65 -13.35 4.47
CA ASP A 183 25.70 -12.95 5.40
C ASP A 183 26.25 -11.59 4.96
N ALA A 184 26.34 -10.64 5.89
CA ALA A 184 26.91 -9.33 5.60
C ALA A 184 28.42 -9.43 5.35
N PRO A 185 28.99 -8.53 4.52
CA PRO A 185 30.43 -8.47 4.30
C PRO A 185 31.21 -8.44 5.62
N ASN A 186 32.37 -9.11 5.63
CA ASN A 186 33.26 -9.19 6.79
C ASN A 186 32.62 -9.82 8.05
N GLY A 187 31.53 -10.58 7.90
CA GLY A 187 30.85 -11.25 9.02
C GLY A 187 30.09 -10.31 9.94
N GLN A 188 29.78 -9.09 9.51
CA GLN A 188 29.10 -8.07 10.32
C GLN A 188 27.58 -8.23 10.33
N GLY A 189 27.11 -9.45 10.60
CA GLY A 189 25.70 -9.78 10.73
C GLY A 189 25.04 -10.23 9.42
N THR A 190 23.80 -9.80 9.20
CA THR A 190 22.92 -10.30 8.14
C THR A 190 22.38 -9.15 7.31
N GLU A 191 22.59 -9.18 6.00
CA GLU A 191 21.89 -8.35 5.03
C GLU A 191 20.50 -8.94 4.75
N VAL A 192 19.47 -8.12 4.92
CA VAL A 192 18.08 -8.48 4.66
C VAL A 192 17.54 -7.66 3.51
N GLN A 193 17.01 -8.36 2.50
CA GLN A 193 16.32 -7.76 1.37
C GLN A 193 14.84 -8.14 1.45
N LEU A 194 13.99 -7.15 1.73
CA LEU A 194 12.54 -7.31 1.71
C LEU A 194 11.98 -6.71 0.42
N VAL A 195 11.26 -7.51 -0.35
CA VAL A 195 10.53 -7.04 -1.54
C VAL A 195 9.09 -7.51 -1.45
N PHE A 196 8.13 -6.61 -1.55
CA PHE A 196 6.74 -7.02 -1.68
C PHE A 196 5.94 -6.05 -2.54
N SER A 197 4.85 -6.58 -3.08
CA SER A 197 3.94 -5.89 -3.98
C SER A 197 2.52 -6.16 -3.53
N TYR A 198 1.67 -5.14 -3.52
CA TYR A 198 0.26 -5.31 -3.16
C TYR A 198 -0.66 -4.39 -3.95
N HIS A 199 -1.91 -4.83 -4.10
CA HIS A 199 -3.02 -4.07 -4.66
C HIS A 199 -4.00 -3.76 -3.53
N LEU A 200 -4.33 -2.47 -3.35
CA LEU A 200 -5.35 -2.08 -2.38
C LEU A 200 -6.76 -2.42 -2.92
N PRO A 201 -7.68 -2.85 -2.03
CA PRO A 201 -9.08 -3.00 -2.38
C PRO A 201 -9.65 -1.65 -2.85
N GLY A 202 -10.41 -1.67 -3.95
CA GLY A 202 -11.03 -0.48 -4.53
C GLY A 202 -10.32 0.12 -5.75
N GLY A 203 -9.11 -0.34 -6.08
CA GLY A 203 -8.48 -0.05 -7.36
C GLY A 203 -7.85 1.34 -7.47
N GLY A 204 -6.55 1.41 -7.24
CA GLY A 204 -5.72 2.53 -7.70
C GLY A 204 -5.55 3.72 -6.74
N VAL A 205 -4.51 4.50 -7.04
CA VAL A 205 -4.16 5.75 -6.36
C VAL A 205 -5.21 6.80 -6.69
N GLY A 206 -6.26 6.89 -5.88
CA GLY A 206 -7.17 8.03 -5.94
C GLY A 206 -8.59 7.79 -5.43
N THR A 207 -9.06 6.55 -5.26
CA THR A 207 -10.32 6.29 -4.51
C THR A 207 -10.31 7.10 -3.22
N GLY A 208 -11.45 7.63 -2.75
CA GLY A 208 -11.52 8.64 -1.66
C GLY A 208 -10.80 8.29 -0.34
N ILE A 209 -10.28 7.06 -0.20
CA ILE A 209 -9.45 6.56 0.90
C ILE A 209 -8.03 6.11 0.43
N GLY A 210 -7.84 5.70 -0.82
CA GLY A 210 -6.56 5.18 -1.34
C GLY A 210 -5.43 6.21 -1.46
N TRP A 211 -5.77 7.50 -1.62
CA TRP A 211 -4.78 8.59 -1.65
C TRP A 211 -4.16 8.89 -0.28
N LEU A 212 -4.89 8.66 0.82
CA LEU A 212 -4.37 8.76 2.18
C LEU A 212 -3.39 7.63 2.49
N ILE A 213 -3.63 6.44 1.95
CA ILE A 213 -2.91 5.23 2.33
C ILE A 213 -1.51 5.18 1.68
N ASN A 214 -1.34 5.59 0.42
CA ASN A 214 -0.07 5.35 -0.29
C ASN A 214 1.18 6.03 0.34
N PRO A 215 1.17 7.35 0.65
CA PRO A 215 2.31 8.00 1.30
C PRO A 215 2.50 7.57 2.77
N LEU A 216 1.42 7.15 3.42
CA LEU A 216 1.46 6.63 4.78
C LEU A 216 2.09 5.24 4.82
N VAL A 217 1.78 4.36 3.86
CA VAL A 217 2.27 2.97 3.89
C VAL A 217 3.78 2.87 3.68
N GLU A 218 4.37 3.59 2.72
CA GLU A 218 5.82 3.50 2.52
C GLU A 218 6.60 3.96 3.77
N ASN A 219 6.15 5.05 4.39
CA ASN A 219 6.75 5.56 5.62
C ASN A 219 6.56 4.60 6.80
N LEU A 220 5.37 4.01 6.94
CA LEU A 220 5.10 2.98 7.95
C LEU A 220 6.07 1.81 7.80
N ILE A 221 6.25 1.28 6.60
CA ILE A 221 7.13 0.12 6.39
C ILE A 221 8.59 0.46 6.62
N ARG A 222 9.03 1.65 6.23
CA ARG A 222 10.37 2.13 6.54
C ARG A 222 10.58 2.22 8.06
N GLU A 223 9.56 2.63 8.80
CA GLU A 223 9.56 2.63 10.25
C GLU A 223 9.59 1.21 10.82
N ASP A 224 8.79 0.29 10.29
CA ASP A 224 8.75 -1.10 10.73
C ASP A 224 10.08 -1.84 10.51
N VAL A 225 10.77 -1.57 9.40
CA VAL A 225 12.12 -2.10 9.14
C VAL A 225 13.13 -1.56 10.17
N ARG A 226 13.04 -0.27 10.51
CA ARG A 226 13.89 0.30 11.58
C ARG A 226 13.56 -0.30 12.93
N ASN A 227 12.29 -0.52 13.24
CA ASN A 227 11.85 -1.17 14.47
C ASN A 227 12.34 -2.61 14.53
N PHE A 228 12.29 -3.34 13.41
CA PHE A 228 12.81 -4.70 13.34
C PHE A 228 14.30 -4.76 13.68
N LYS A 229 15.10 -3.89 13.07
CA LYS A 229 16.54 -3.79 13.35
C LYS A 229 16.78 -3.52 14.85
N ARG A 230 16.12 -2.51 15.41
CA ARG A 230 16.26 -2.17 16.85
C ARG A 230 15.84 -3.32 17.75
N TYR A 231 14.74 -3.97 17.44
CA TYR A 231 14.24 -5.11 18.21
C TYR A 231 15.25 -6.28 18.20
N MET A 232 15.78 -6.62 17.03
CA MET A 232 16.76 -7.70 16.91
C MET A 232 18.12 -7.39 17.57
N GLU A 233 18.55 -6.13 17.53
CA GLU A 233 19.88 -5.73 18.03
C GLU A 233 19.89 -5.39 19.52
N ALA A 234 18.85 -4.72 20.02
CA ALA A 234 18.79 -4.17 21.38
C ALA A 234 17.68 -4.77 22.25
N GLY A 235 16.75 -5.57 21.68
CA GLY A 235 15.58 -6.07 22.40
C GLY A 235 14.56 -4.98 22.77
N GLU A 236 14.69 -3.78 22.18
CA GLU A 236 13.81 -2.65 22.46
C GLU A 236 12.46 -2.80 21.72
N VAL A 237 11.36 -2.77 22.48
CA VAL A 237 10.01 -2.64 21.94
C VAL A 237 9.73 -1.14 21.70
N PRO A 238 9.26 -0.71 20.51
CA PRO A 238 8.93 0.69 20.26
C PRO A 238 7.90 1.22 21.28
N VAL A 239 8.26 2.28 22.01
CA VAL A 239 7.35 2.91 22.98
C VAL A 239 6.27 3.71 22.25
N THR A 240 5.01 3.49 22.60
CA THR A 240 3.87 4.17 21.98
C THR A 240 3.69 5.56 22.60
N SER A 241 4.03 6.62 21.88
CA SER A 241 3.44 7.94 22.17
C SER A 241 2.02 7.93 21.61
N ILE A 242 1.03 8.00 22.51
CA ILE A 242 -0.40 8.10 22.21
C ILE A 242 -0.72 9.54 21.77
#